data_AF-A0A2V6Q9U4-F1
#
_entry.id   AF-A0A2V6Q9U4-F1
#
_cell.length_a   1.000
_cell.length_b   1.000
_cell.length_c   1.000
_cell.angle_alpha   90.00
_cell.angle_beta   90.00
_cell.angle_gamma   90.00
#
_symmetry.space_group_name_H-M   'P 1'
#
loop_
_entity.id
_entity.type
_entity.pdbx_description
1 polymer ?
#
loop_
_entity_poly.entity_id
_entity_poly.type
_entity_poly.pdbx_seq_one_letter_code
_entity_poly.pdbx_strand_id
1 'polypeptide(L)'
;MKLSPVAQELLWLYLAQPDLVGSVRDFSIFLTRSVDEIVSALDELKGYDCVRTTLDLAEPAASGVVFVPLSPDRRRALTRALDGGGRRRPTSRRDGFAYSADLVGRDPQMNAVYAMIDRVSRTNATVLLLGESGVGKEVVARTIHSRSLRADGPFAVIDCAAIPAALLESELFGHEQGSFTSALRKHIGRFEAADSGTIFLDEIAELPLDLQGKLLRALQMRQFTRVGGTNPITVDVRFIAATNRPLESMVRARRFREDLFYRLNVVAITVPPLRERRGDIPLLSQRILTALAHRDGAAPRRVCPEALAKLKGYAWPGNVRELENVLERALIVSAHGEITADDIMLAEDAPAAEGPCPPIQSLREMEIAHIQRVVAATDGNESEAARLLGIHRDTLYRKLRRYNISVRRQNTTPRMS
;
A
#
# COMPACT_ATOMS: atom_id res chain seq x y z
N MET A 1 24.38 34.67 6.91
CA MET A 1 23.66 34.87 8.19
C MET A 1 23.91 33.64 9.05
N LYS A 2 24.53 33.76 10.22
CA LYS A 2 24.93 32.58 11.03
C LYS A 2 23.76 32.14 11.91
N LEU A 3 22.79 31.43 11.33
CA LEU A 3 21.75 30.73 12.10
C LEU A 3 22.37 29.58 12.89
N SER A 4 21.84 29.28 14.08
CA SER A 4 22.25 28.10 14.83
C SER A 4 21.95 26.80 14.07
N PRO A 5 22.67 25.70 14.34
CA PRO A 5 22.42 24.42 13.67
C PRO A 5 20.98 23.92 13.85
N VAL A 6 20.38 24.19 15.01
CA VAL A 6 19.01 23.79 15.33
C VAL A 6 18.00 24.64 14.55
N ALA A 7 18.24 25.95 14.39
CA ALA A 7 17.41 26.80 13.54
C ALA A 7 17.48 26.38 12.06
N GLN A 8 18.65 25.94 11.59
CA GLN A 8 18.79 25.39 10.24
C GLN A 8 18.04 24.06 10.08
N GLU A 9 18.09 23.16 11.07
CA GLU A 9 17.33 21.90 11.08
C GLU A 9 15.81 22.16 11.03
N LEU A 10 15.31 23.13 11.80
CA LEU A 10 13.89 23.53 11.76
C LEU A 10 13.48 24.11 10.40
N LEU A 11 14.32 24.93 9.77
CA LEU A 11 14.04 25.46 8.42
C LEU A 11 14.07 24.37 7.35
N TRP A 12 14.95 23.37 7.47
CA TRP A 12 14.95 22.20 6.58
C TRP A 12 13.69 21.37 6.74
N LEU A 13 13.23 21.18 7.97
CA LEU A 13 11.98 20.49 8.27
C LEU A 13 10.77 21.22 7.66
N TYR A 14 10.74 22.54 7.79
CA TYR A 14 9.74 23.39 7.13
C TYR A 14 9.82 23.33 5.59
N LEU A 15 11.02 23.33 5.00
CA LEU A 15 11.16 23.24 3.54
C LEU A 15 10.67 21.90 3.00
N ALA A 16 10.82 20.82 3.78
CA ALA A 16 10.27 19.50 3.46
C ALA A 16 8.75 19.42 3.67
N GLN A 17 8.22 20.14 4.65
CA GLN A 17 6.79 20.17 5.01
C GLN A 17 6.32 21.63 5.23
N PRO A 18 5.83 22.31 4.18
CA PRO A 18 5.49 23.73 4.27
C PRO A 18 4.22 24.04 5.08
N ASP A 19 3.37 23.04 5.36
CA ASP A 19 2.14 23.17 6.17
C ASP A 19 2.33 22.65 7.60
N LEU A 20 3.57 22.63 8.09
CA LEU A 20 3.93 22.04 9.36
C LEU A 20 3.38 22.86 10.54
N VAL A 21 2.57 22.20 11.36
CA VAL A 21 2.00 22.72 12.60
C VAL A 21 2.28 21.72 13.71
N GLY A 22 2.76 22.20 14.87
CA GLY A 22 3.06 21.32 16.00
C GLY A 22 3.42 22.11 17.25
N SER A 23 3.48 21.42 18.39
CA SER A 23 3.99 21.99 19.64
C SER A 23 5.52 21.93 19.68
N VAL A 24 6.15 22.81 20.46
CA VAL A 24 7.61 22.77 20.72
C VAL A 24 8.07 21.38 21.19
N ARG A 25 7.22 20.67 21.94
CA ARG A 25 7.50 19.28 22.38
C ARG A 25 7.52 18.28 21.23
N ASP A 26 6.65 18.42 20.24
CA ASP A 26 6.65 17.55 19.06
C ASP A 26 7.94 17.70 18.26
N PHE A 27 8.41 18.95 18.10
CA PHE A 27 9.70 19.23 17.47
C PHE A 27 10.88 18.69 18.29
N SER A 28 10.80 18.73 19.63
CA SER A 28 11.83 18.17 20.53
C SER A 28 11.98 16.66 20.35
N ILE A 29 10.85 15.96 20.25
CA ILE A 29 10.84 14.51 19.99
C ILE A 29 11.34 14.24 18.57
N PHE A 30 10.87 14.99 17.57
CA PHE A 30 11.20 14.76 16.17
C PHE A 30 12.68 15.00 15.85
N LEU A 31 13.26 16.08 16.37
CA LEU A 31 14.67 16.43 16.16
C LEU A 31 15.60 15.78 17.20
N THR A 32 15.05 15.11 18.21
CA THR A 32 15.82 14.53 19.33
C THR A 32 16.66 15.58 20.08
N ARG A 33 16.12 16.80 20.22
CA ARG A 33 16.76 17.97 20.84
C ARG A 33 16.05 18.37 22.12
N SER A 34 16.70 19.12 23.00
CA SER A 34 16.02 19.61 24.20
C SER A 34 14.97 20.66 23.84
N VAL A 35 13.95 20.81 24.69
CA VAL A 35 12.92 21.85 24.51
C VAL A 35 13.58 23.25 24.48
N ASP A 36 14.58 23.49 25.33
CA ASP A 36 15.30 24.77 25.41
C ASP A 36 16.07 25.09 24.12
N GLU A 37 16.69 24.09 23.49
CA GLU A 37 17.39 24.25 22.20
C GLU A 37 16.43 24.67 21.09
N ILE A 38 15.21 24.13 21.09
CA ILE A 38 14.19 24.44 20.09
C ILE A 38 13.56 25.81 20.36
N VAL A 39 13.31 26.16 21.62
CA VAL A 39 12.84 27.49 21.98
C VAL A 39 13.84 28.56 21.54
N SER A 40 15.12 28.36 21.80
CA SER A 40 16.19 29.27 21.35
C SER A 40 16.23 29.39 19.82
N ALA A 41 16.12 28.26 19.11
CA ALA A 41 16.13 28.24 17.65
C ALA A 41 14.88 28.91 17.05
N LEU A 42 13.71 28.73 17.65
CA LEU A 42 12.48 29.41 17.23
C LEU A 42 12.56 30.91 17.49
N ASP A 43 13.20 31.35 18.58
CA ASP A 43 13.42 32.77 18.88
C ASP A 43 14.33 33.44 17.84
N GLU A 44 15.38 32.76 17.39
CA GLU A 44 16.20 33.19 16.24
C GLU A 44 15.37 33.33 14.95
N LEU A 45 14.38 32.46 14.76
CA LEU A 45 13.55 32.41 13.56
C LEU A 45 12.34 33.35 13.59
N LYS A 46 11.93 33.88 14.75
CA LYS A 46 10.84 34.88 14.87
C LYS A 46 11.10 36.15 14.04
N GLY A 47 12.37 36.46 13.77
CA GLY A 47 12.77 37.57 12.89
C GLY A 47 12.54 37.30 11.39
N TYR A 48 12.08 36.11 11.02
CA TYR A 48 11.82 35.72 9.63
C TYR A 48 10.32 35.57 9.36
N ASP A 49 9.85 36.05 8.20
CA ASP A 49 8.45 35.99 7.76
C ASP A 49 7.86 34.56 7.63
N CYS A 50 8.66 33.51 7.87
CA CYS A 50 8.28 32.11 7.72
C CYS A 50 7.82 31.41 9.00
N VAL A 51 7.99 32.01 10.19
CA VAL A 51 7.63 31.37 11.46
C VAL A 51 6.74 32.29 12.30
N ARG A 52 5.56 31.80 12.69
CA ARG A 52 4.69 32.44 13.69
C ARG A 52 4.60 31.52 14.89
N THR A 53 5.08 32.00 16.05
CA THR A 53 5.05 31.23 17.29
C THR A 53 4.23 31.98 18.33
N THR A 54 3.30 31.29 19.00
CA THR A 54 2.64 31.80 20.21
C THR A 54 3.44 31.31 21.40
N LEU A 55 4.56 31.98 21.68
CA LEU A 55 5.46 31.61 22.78
C LEU A 55 4.91 32.19 24.09
N ASP A 56 4.29 31.34 24.91
CA ASP A 56 3.97 31.69 26.30
C ASP A 56 5.18 31.32 27.18
N LEU A 57 5.69 32.30 27.93
CA LEU A 57 6.88 32.14 28.76
C LEU A 57 6.63 31.27 30.00
N ALA A 58 5.36 31.00 30.34
CA ALA A 58 5.01 30.16 31.49
C ALA A 58 5.11 28.65 31.20
N GLU A 59 4.76 28.21 29.98
CA GLU A 59 4.82 26.80 29.56
C GLU A 59 5.35 26.64 28.12
N PRO A 60 6.67 26.77 27.90
CA PRO A 60 7.27 26.75 26.57
C PRO A 60 7.09 25.41 25.82
N ALA A 61 6.91 24.30 26.52
CA ALA A 61 6.71 22.98 25.90
C ALA A 61 5.34 22.79 25.23
N ALA A 62 4.31 23.51 25.70
CA ALA A 62 2.94 23.46 25.17
C ALA A 62 2.67 24.53 24.11
N SER A 63 3.64 25.42 23.85
CA SER A 63 3.51 26.51 22.90
C SER A 63 3.39 25.98 21.46
N GLY A 64 2.41 26.50 20.73
CA GLY A 64 2.17 26.16 19.32
C GLY A 64 3.11 26.92 18.37
N VAL A 65 3.67 26.19 17.41
CA VAL A 65 4.48 26.75 16.32
C VAL A 65 3.73 26.55 15.01
N VAL A 66 3.54 27.64 14.26
CA VAL A 66 2.94 27.63 12.93
C VAL A 66 3.94 28.19 11.94
N PHE A 67 4.31 27.40 10.95
CA PHE A 67 5.10 27.90 9.84
C PHE A 67 4.19 28.50 8.77
N VAL A 68 4.54 29.70 8.29
CA VAL A 68 3.76 30.42 7.27
C VAL A 68 4.32 30.08 5.90
N PRO A 69 3.51 29.68 4.91
CA PRO A 69 3.99 29.33 3.57
C PRO A 69 4.65 30.55 2.89
N LEU A 70 5.90 30.36 2.46
CA LEU A 70 6.68 31.37 1.72
C LEU A 70 6.32 31.38 0.23
N SER A 71 6.48 32.55 -0.41
CA SER A 71 6.37 32.64 -1.88
C SER A 71 7.46 31.79 -2.57
N PRO A 72 7.22 31.29 -3.80
CA PRO A 72 8.16 30.42 -4.51
C PRO A 72 9.58 31.00 -4.66
N ASP A 73 9.69 32.31 -4.88
CA ASP A 73 10.97 33.01 -4.99
C ASP A 73 11.73 33.07 -3.65
N ARG A 74 11.01 33.33 -2.56
CA ARG A 74 11.59 33.36 -1.21
C ARG A 74 12.01 31.97 -0.75
N ARG A 75 11.23 30.93 -1.10
CA ARG A 75 11.59 29.53 -0.84
C ARG A 75 12.91 29.16 -1.53
N ARG A 76 13.05 29.50 -2.82
CA ARG A 76 14.30 29.29 -3.58
C ARG A 76 15.48 30.06 -3.01
N ALA A 77 15.28 31.28 -2.53
CA ALA A 77 16.32 32.09 -1.90
C ALA A 77 16.76 31.49 -0.56
N LEU A 78 15.81 31.00 0.25
CA LEU A 78 16.08 30.34 1.53
C LEU A 78 16.84 29.02 1.33
N THR A 79 16.44 28.18 0.38
CA THR A 79 17.16 26.95 0.03
C THR A 79 18.60 27.25 -0.35
N ARG A 80 18.83 28.23 -1.25
CA ARG A 80 20.19 28.65 -1.64
C ARG A 80 21.01 29.21 -0.47
N ALA A 81 20.39 29.94 0.45
CA ALA A 81 21.07 30.49 1.62
C ALA A 81 21.49 29.42 2.63
N LEU A 82 20.69 28.36 2.78
CA LEU A 82 21.02 27.19 3.61
C LEU A 82 22.08 26.31 2.95
N ASP A 83 22.03 26.13 1.64
CA ASP A 83 23.01 25.35 0.87
C ASP A 83 24.39 26.02 0.79
N GLY A 84 24.44 27.36 0.75
CA GLY A 84 25.68 28.14 0.74
C GLY A 84 26.52 28.07 2.02
N GLY A 85 26.02 27.40 3.07
CA GLY A 85 26.64 27.30 4.39
C GLY A 85 27.58 26.09 4.60
N GLY A 86 27.79 25.23 3.59
CA GLY A 86 28.83 24.20 3.61
C GLY A 86 28.80 23.21 4.80
N ARG A 87 27.66 23.05 5.48
CA ARG A 87 27.50 22.10 6.58
C ARG A 87 26.42 21.07 6.24
N ARG A 88 26.91 19.86 6.01
CA ARG A 88 26.24 18.54 6.07
C ARG A 88 24.78 18.61 6.53
N ARG A 89 23.85 18.18 5.65
CA ARG A 89 22.62 17.49 6.08
C ARG A 89 23.00 16.60 7.27
N PRO A 90 22.25 16.59 8.39
CA PRO A 90 22.45 15.56 9.40
C PRO A 90 22.11 14.22 8.74
N THR A 91 23.12 13.61 8.11
CA THR A 91 23.17 12.18 7.95
C THR A 91 23.21 11.69 9.38
N SER A 92 22.10 11.15 9.86
CA SER A 92 22.11 10.23 10.99
C SER A 92 23.05 9.08 10.60
N ARG A 93 24.35 9.29 10.82
CA ARG A 93 25.30 8.23 11.10
C ARG A 93 24.92 7.71 12.49
N ARG A 94 23.86 6.91 12.50
CA ARG A 94 23.75 5.78 13.40
C ARG A 94 23.58 4.58 12.49
N ASP A 95 24.52 3.66 12.61
CA ASP A 95 24.41 2.32 12.08
C ASP A 95 23.02 1.76 12.44
N GLY A 96 22.29 1.32 11.41
CA GLY A 96 20.98 0.68 11.56
C GLY A 96 19.84 1.39 10.82
N PHE A 97 19.56 0.94 9.61
CA PHE A 97 18.20 0.83 9.06
C PHE A 97 17.27 2.06 9.19
N ALA A 98 17.57 3.16 8.49
CA ALA A 98 16.58 4.22 8.22
C ALA A 98 16.21 4.21 6.74
N TYR A 99 15.45 3.21 6.31
CA TYR A 99 14.63 3.32 5.10
C TYR A 99 13.80 4.59 5.15
N SER A 100 13.40 5.11 3.99
CA SER A 100 12.40 6.17 3.92
C SER A 100 11.29 5.89 4.93
N ALA A 101 10.63 6.94 5.46
CA ALA A 101 9.50 6.78 6.38
C ALA A 101 8.46 5.75 5.89
N ASP A 102 8.47 5.43 4.59
CA ASP A 102 7.59 4.54 3.86
C ASP A 102 8.06 3.07 3.72
N LEU A 103 9.34 2.71 3.77
CA LEU A 103 9.75 1.30 3.58
C LEU A 103 10.18 0.64 4.89
N VAL A 104 9.22 0.10 5.63
CA VAL A 104 9.43 -0.39 6.99
C VAL A 104 9.39 -1.92 7.03
N GLY A 105 10.50 -2.52 7.46
CA GLY A 105 10.64 -3.96 7.63
C GLY A 105 11.92 -4.31 8.39
N ARG A 106 11.81 -5.27 9.31
CA ARG A 106 12.91 -5.88 10.07
C ARG A 106 13.11 -7.35 9.70
N ASP A 107 12.24 -7.89 8.86
CA ASP A 107 12.31 -9.28 8.42
C ASP A 107 13.58 -9.53 7.59
N PRO A 108 14.35 -10.60 7.87
CA PRO A 108 15.55 -10.94 7.12
C PRO A 108 15.34 -11.04 5.62
N GLN A 109 14.13 -11.39 5.16
CA GLN A 109 13.82 -11.48 3.74
C GLN A 109 13.90 -10.13 3.01
N MET A 110 13.68 -9.03 3.73
CA MET A 110 13.80 -7.68 3.16
C MET A 110 15.25 -7.20 3.04
N ASN A 111 16.20 -7.82 3.76
CA ASN A 111 17.62 -7.40 3.74
C ASN A 111 18.23 -7.44 2.34
N ALA A 112 17.88 -8.44 1.52
CA ALA A 112 18.34 -8.53 0.14
C ALA A 112 17.78 -7.40 -0.73
N VAL A 113 16.48 -7.09 -0.58
CA VAL A 113 15.81 -5.97 -1.26
C VAL A 113 16.49 -4.66 -0.90
N TYR A 114 16.74 -4.46 0.39
CA TYR A 114 17.39 -3.27 0.91
C TYR A 114 18.83 -3.07 0.43
N ALA A 115 19.63 -4.13 0.46
CA ALA A 115 21.00 -4.09 -0.05
C ALA A 115 21.02 -3.73 -1.54
N MET A 116 20.04 -4.23 -2.31
CA MET A 116 19.89 -3.87 -3.72
C MET A 116 19.44 -2.42 -3.90
N ILE A 117 18.47 -1.93 -3.12
CA ILE A 117 18.05 -0.51 -3.12
C ILE A 117 19.27 0.40 -2.91
N ASP A 118 20.09 0.13 -1.90
CA ASP A 118 21.26 0.97 -1.60
C ASP A 118 22.30 0.98 -2.71
N ARG A 119 22.49 -0.15 -3.40
CA ARG A 119 23.38 -0.24 -4.56
C ARG A 119 22.81 0.52 -5.75
N VAL A 120 21.55 0.28 -6.11
CA VAL A 120 20.94 0.88 -7.31
C VAL A 120 20.69 2.37 -7.15
N SER A 121 20.39 2.87 -5.95
CA SER A 121 20.13 4.29 -5.72
C SER A 121 21.31 5.17 -6.15
N ARG A 122 22.55 4.68 -6.03
CA ARG A 122 23.77 5.40 -6.42
C ARG A 122 24.05 5.42 -7.93
N THR A 123 23.19 4.78 -8.73
CA THR A 123 23.35 4.65 -10.19
C THR A 123 22.13 5.21 -10.93
N ASN A 124 22.27 5.45 -12.23
CA ASN A 124 21.16 5.80 -13.13
C ASN A 124 20.60 4.57 -13.87
N ALA A 125 20.90 3.35 -13.41
CA ALA A 125 20.41 2.13 -14.03
C ALA A 125 18.88 2.04 -13.93
N THR A 126 18.26 1.49 -14.98
CA THR A 126 16.84 1.13 -14.97
C THR A 126 16.61 -0.01 -13.97
N VAL A 127 15.60 0.14 -13.13
CA VAL A 127 15.24 -0.87 -12.13
C VAL A 127 13.88 -1.47 -12.47
N LEU A 128 13.80 -2.80 -12.47
CA LEU A 128 12.55 -3.55 -12.61
C LEU A 128 12.15 -4.14 -11.26
N LEU A 129 11.01 -3.72 -10.73
CA LEU A 129 10.44 -4.21 -9.48
C LEU A 129 9.44 -5.32 -9.78
N LEU A 130 9.71 -6.51 -9.25
CA LEU A 130 8.87 -7.69 -9.37
C LEU A 130 8.19 -7.97 -8.04
N GLY A 131 6.95 -8.43 -8.06
CA GLY A 131 6.24 -8.87 -6.85
C GLY A 131 4.74 -8.75 -7.01
N GLU A 132 4.02 -9.44 -6.13
CA GLU A 132 2.55 -9.49 -6.14
C GLU A 132 1.92 -8.09 -6.01
N SER A 133 0.62 -8.00 -6.30
CA SER A 133 -0.11 -6.75 -6.04
C SER A 133 -0.11 -6.44 -4.55
N GLY A 134 0.05 -5.16 -4.20
CA GLY A 134 -0.02 -4.71 -2.81
C GLY A 134 1.20 -5.01 -1.93
N VAL A 135 2.32 -5.52 -2.46
CA VAL A 135 3.55 -5.74 -1.65
C VAL A 135 4.33 -4.47 -1.32
N GLY A 136 3.96 -3.32 -1.90
CA GLY A 136 4.66 -2.05 -1.69
C GLY A 136 5.73 -1.73 -2.74
N LYS A 137 5.53 -2.12 -4.01
CA LYS A 137 6.45 -1.80 -5.11
C LYS A 137 6.64 -0.29 -5.30
N GLU A 138 5.56 0.50 -5.20
CA GLU A 138 5.63 1.96 -5.27
C GLU A 138 6.48 2.57 -4.14
N VAL A 139 6.30 2.06 -2.92
CA VAL A 139 7.11 2.46 -1.75
C VAL A 139 8.60 2.17 -1.99
N VAL A 140 8.92 1.00 -2.56
CA VAL A 140 10.31 0.67 -2.95
C VAL A 140 10.83 1.65 -4.02
N ALA A 141 10.04 1.98 -5.04
CA ALA A 141 10.41 2.95 -6.08
C ALA A 141 10.69 4.35 -5.51
N ARG A 142 9.81 4.85 -4.64
CA ARG A 142 9.99 6.14 -3.92
C ARG A 142 11.23 6.13 -3.04
N THR A 143 11.53 4.99 -2.41
CA THR A 143 12.74 4.81 -1.60
C THR A 143 14.00 4.85 -2.46
N ILE A 144 13.98 4.21 -3.63
CA ILE A 144 15.11 4.25 -4.58
C ILE A 144 15.36 5.70 -5.02
N HIS A 145 14.30 6.42 -5.39
CA HIS A 145 14.37 7.82 -5.83
C HIS A 145 14.91 8.76 -4.74
N SER A 146 14.33 8.74 -3.53
CA SER A 146 14.72 9.62 -2.42
C SER A 146 16.16 9.41 -1.94
N ARG A 147 16.75 8.24 -2.22
CA ARG A 147 18.17 7.93 -1.92
C ARG A 147 19.10 8.11 -3.11
N SER A 148 18.58 8.52 -4.26
CA SER A 148 19.35 8.63 -5.49
C SER A 148 20.03 9.99 -5.66
N LEU A 149 20.90 10.08 -6.67
CA LEU A 149 21.48 11.34 -7.14
C LEU A 149 20.43 12.35 -7.65
N ARG A 150 19.18 11.89 -7.85
CA ARG A 150 18.05 12.67 -8.37
C ARG A 150 16.96 12.89 -7.33
N ALA A 151 17.27 12.73 -6.04
CA ALA A 151 16.29 12.85 -4.95
C ALA A 151 15.60 14.21 -4.86
N ASP A 152 16.27 15.28 -5.32
CA ASP A 152 15.70 16.64 -5.34
C ASP A 152 14.92 16.94 -6.66
N GLY A 153 14.93 16.01 -7.62
CA GLY A 153 14.19 16.11 -8.89
C GLY A 153 12.77 15.54 -8.81
N PRO A 154 11.95 15.71 -9.85
CA PRO A 154 10.58 15.22 -9.85
C PRO A 154 10.49 13.69 -9.82
N PHE A 155 9.49 13.16 -9.11
CA PHE A 155 9.12 11.75 -9.13
C PHE A 155 7.74 11.60 -9.78
N ALA A 156 7.72 11.28 -11.07
CA ALA A 156 6.47 11.10 -11.81
C ALA A 156 6.03 9.64 -11.74
N VAL A 157 4.80 9.41 -11.26
CA VAL A 157 4.17 8.09 -11.23
C VAL A 157 3.16 7.98 -12.36
N ILE A 158 3.15 6.83 -13.03
CA ILE A 158 2.11 6.44 -13.97
C ILE A 158 1.76 4.98 -13.77
N ASP A 159 0.47 4.71 -13.62
CA ASP A 159 -0.09 3.37 -13.53
C ASP A 159 -0.66 3.01 -14.91
N CYS A 160 -0.02 2.04 -15.58
CA CYS A 160 -0.43 1.59 -16.91
C CYS A 160 -1.75 0.80 -16.90
N ALA A 161 -2.19 0.29 -15.75
CA ALA A 161 -3.44 -0.44 -15.59
C ALA A 161 -4.63 0.50 -15.30
N ALA A 162 -4.39 1.61 -14.59
CA ALA A 162 -5.45 2.54 -14.20
C ALA A 162 -5.92 3.48 -15.32
N ILE A 163 -5.06 3.76 -16.30
CA ILE A 163 -5.34 4.71 -17.38
C ILE A 163 -5.86 3.95 -18.62
N PRO A 164 -6.99 4.36 -19.22
CA PRO A 164 -7.46 3.78 -20.47
C PRO A 164 -6.39 3.85 -21.57
N ALA A 165 -6.22 2.76 -22.32
CA ALA A 165 -5.18 2.65 -23.36
C ALA A 165 -5.17 3.83 -24.36
N ALA A 166 -6.35 4.34 -24.72
CA ALA A 166 -6.50 5.49 -25.63
C ALA A 166 -5.92 6.80 -25.07
N LEU A 167 -5.87 6.97 -23.76
CA LEU A 167 -5.32 8.16 -23.09
C LEU A 167 -3.88 7.96 -22.61
N LEU A 168 -3.43 6.71 -22.48
CA LEU A 168 -2.13 6.38 -21.92
C LEU A 168 -0.97 7.00 -22.72
N GLU A 169 -1.07 7.04 -24.05
CA GLU A 169 -0.07 7.71 -24.89
C GLU A 169 0.05 9.20 -24.57
N SER A 170 -1.11 9.86 -24.41
CA SER A 170 -1.24 11.29 -24.15
C SER A 170 -0.77 11.67 -22.75
N GLU A 171 -1.01 10.80 -21.76
CA GLU A 171 -0.49 10.95 -20.40
C GLU A 171 1.03 10.73 -20.34
N LEU A 172 1.56 9.72 -21.05
CA LEU A 172 3.00 9.44 -21.08
C LEU A 172 3.79 10.56 -21.79
N PHE A 173 3.42 10.86 -23.04
CA PHE A 173 4.21 11.69 -23.95
C PHE A 173 3.64 13.10 -24.14
N GLY A 174 2.44 13.40 -23.64
CA GLY A 174 1.79 14.68 -23.88
C GLY A 174 1.23 14.79 -25.30
N HIS A 175 0.49 15.85 -25.56
CA HIS A 175 -0.12 16.08 -26.87
C HIS A 175 -0.09 17.56 -27.25
N GLU A 176 0.01 17.82 -28.56
CA GLU A 176 -0.17 19.16 -29.11
C GLU A 176 -1.66 19.49 -29.27
N GLN A 177 -1.98 20.78 -29.29
CA GLN A 177 -3.35 21.24 -29.53
C GLN A 177 -3.86 20.75 -30.90
N GLY A 178 -5.07 20.20 -30.95
CA GLY A 178 -5.69 19.70 -32.18
C GLY A 178 -5.22 18.30 -32.62
N SER A 179 -4.43 17.59 -31.81
CA SER A 179 -3.95 16.24 -32.12
C SER A 179 -5.04 15.16 -32.16
N PHE A 180 -6.17 15.38 -31.49
CA PHE A 180 -7.39 14.57 -31.55
C PHE A 180 -8.62 15.43 -31.25
N THR A 181 -9.83 14.91 -31.46
CA THR A 181 -11.08 15.68 -31.44
C THR A 181 -11.35 16.44 -30.13
N SER A 182 -10.83 15.97 -28.99
CA SER A 182 -10.94 16.61 -27.68
C SER A 182 -9.67 17.36 -27.21
N ALA A 183 -8.63 17.47 -28.06
CA ALA A 183 -7.36 18.13 -27.74
C ALA A 183 -7.44 19.67 -27.82
N LEU A 184 -8.23 20.28 -26.94
CA LEU A 184 -8.49 21.73 -26.94
C LEU A 184 -7.26 22.58 -26.55
N ARG A 185 -6.34 22.00 -25.79
CA ARG A 185 -5.11 22.66 -25.30
C ARG A 185 -3.94 21.69 -25.39
N LYS A 186 -2.73 22.22 -25.40
CA LYS A 186 -1.51 21.44 -25.25
C LYS A 186 -1.42 20.82 -23.85
N HIS A 187 -0.97 19.57 -23.76
CA HIS A 187 -0.75 18.84 -22.50
C HIS A 187 0.71 18.38 -22.39
N ILE A 188 1.29 18.58 -21.20
CA ILE A 188 2.65 18.13 -20.88
C ILE A 188 2.55 16.69 -20.34
N GLY A 189 3.23 15.75 -20.99
CA GLY A 189 3.24 14.36 -20.56
C GLY A 189 4.07 14.13 -19.30
N ARG A 190 3.84 13.00 -18.63
CA ARG A 190 4.61 12.56 -17.45
C ARG A 190 6.09 12.42 -17.74
N PHE A 191 6.45 12.05 -18.97
CA PHE A 191 7.85 11.90 -19.35
C PHE A 191 8.58 13.24 -19.42
N GLU A 192 7.90 14.30 -19.86
CA GLU A 192 8.41 15.67 -19.83
C GLU A 192 8.43 16.24 -18.41
N ALA A 193 7.36 16.00 -17.64
CA ALA A 193 7.26 16.45 -16.25
C ALA A 193 8.30 15.80 -15.32
N ALA A 194 8.84 14.63 -15.71
CA ALA A 194 9.86 13.90 -14.97
C ALA A 194 11.29 14.30 -15.34
N ASP A 195 11.49 15.32 -16.17
CA ASP A 195 12.82 15.74 -16.61
C ASP A 195 13.75 16.06 -15.43
N SER A 196 15.02 15.66 -15.56
CA SER A 196 16.04 15.65 -14.49
C SER A 196 15.69 14.80 -13.25
N GLY A 197 14.58 14.06 -13.29
CA GLY A 197 14.04 13.29 -12.17
C GLY A 197 13.96 11.80 -12.44
N THR A 198 12.91 11.16 -11.93
CA THR A 198 12.63 9.73 -12.07
C THR A 198 11.18 9.52 -12.50
N ILE A 199 10.97 8.64 -13.48
CA ILE A 199 9.65 8.13 -13.83
C ILE A 199 9.48 6.71 -13.29
N PHE A 200 8.36 6.50 -12.60
CA PHE A 200 7.91 5.21 -12.11
C PHE A 200 6.73 4.73 -12.95
N LEU A 201 6.94 3.62 -13.67
CA LEU A 201 5.94 2.95 -14.50
C LEU A 201 5.39 1.75 -13.73
N ASP A 202 4.23 1.89 -13.09
CA ASP A 202 3.57 0.77 -12.41
C ASP A 202 2.74 -0.06 -13.39
N GLU A 203 2.66 -1.36 -13.09
CA GLU A 203 2.03 -2.40 -13.92
C GLU A 203 2.42 -2.32 -15.42
N ILE A 204 3.73 -2.22 -15.71
CA ILE A 204 4.27 -2.09 -17.07
C ILE A 204 3.84 -3.21 -18.04
N ALA A 205 3.43 -4.36 -17.51
CA ALA A 205 2.90 -5.46 -18.29
C ALA A 205 1.57 -5.15 -18.98
N GLU A 206 0.81 -4.15 -18.52
CA GLU A 206 -0.45 -3.71 -19.14
C GLU A 206 -0.22 -2.72 -20.29
N LEU A 207 1.03 -2.31 -20.55
CA LEU A 207 1.33 -1.38 -21.63
C LEU A 207 0.97 -2.00 -23.00
N PRO A 208 0.12 -1.34 -23.81
CA PRO A 208 -0.20 -1.77 -25.17
C PRO A 208 1.03 -1.96 -26.06
N LEU A 209 1.01 -2.98 -26.94
CA LEU A 209 2.14 -3.37 -27.80
C LEU A 209 2.65 -2.23 -28.71
N ASP A 210 1.75 -1.39 -29.19
CA ASP A 210 2.03 -0.20 -29.99
C ASP A 210 2.79 0.88 -29.20
N LEU A 211 2.47 1.05 -27.92
CA LEU A 211 3.17 1.98 -27.03
C LEU A 211 4.52 1.45 -26.54
N GLN A 212 4.69 0.12 -26.45
CA GLN A 212 5.97 -0.49 -26.07
C GLN A 212 7.13 -0.06 -26.99
N GLY A 213 6.87 0.09 -28.29
CA GLY A 213 7.88 0.59 -29.25
C GLY A 213 8.28 2.05 -29.02
N LYS A 214 7.31 2.91 -28.68
CA LYS A 214 7.57 4.33 -28.35
C LYS A 214 8.34 4.45 -27.03
N LEU A 215 7.96 3.66 -26.03
CA LEU A 215 8.67 3.61 -24.75
C LEU A 215 10.12 3.12 -24.92
N LEU A 216 10.35 2.11 -25.75
CA LEU A 216 11.70 1.64 -26.06
C LEU A 216 12.58 2.76 -26.64
N ARG A 217 12.05 3.54 -27.59
CA ARG A 217 12.77 4.70 -28.15
C ARG A 217 13.07 5.74 -27.08
N ALA A 218 12.11 6.04 -26.19
CA ALA A 218 12.32 6.95 -25.07
C ALA A 218 13.40 6.46 -24.09
N LEU A 219 13.43 5.16 -23.80
CA LEU A 219 14.45 4.50 -22.96
C LEU A 219 15.85 4.52 -23.57
N GLN A 220 15.97 4.38 -24.88
CA GLN A 220 17.25 4.29 -25.58
C GLN A 220 17.80 5.68 -25.93
N MET A 221 16.98 6.51 -26.58
CA MET A 221 17.39 7.78 -27.18
C MET A 221 17.20 8.96 -26.24
N ARG A 222 16.51 8.78 -25.10
CA ARG A 222 16.12 9.88 -24.21
C ARG A 222 15.27 10.94 -24.92
N GLN A 223 14.61 10.52 -26.00
CA GLN A 223 13.85 11.37 -26.90
C GLN A 223 12.48 10.77 -27.19
N PHE A 224 11.49 11.63 -27.33
CA PHE A 224 10.13 11.26 -27.72
C PHE A 224 9.47 12.43 -28.46
N THR A 225 8.32 12.17 -29.07
CA THR A 225 7.49 13.18 -29.73
C THR A 225 6.13 13.22 -29.06
N ARG A 226 5.56 14.41 -28.87
CA ARG A 226 4.17 14.53 -28.40
C ARG A 226 3.20 13.96 -29.43
N VAL A 227 2.02 13.54 -28.98
CA VAL A 227 0.95 13.10 -29.90
C VAL A 227 0.57 14.25 -30.82
N GLY A 228 0.56 13.99 -32.14
CA GLY A 228 0.31 14.99 -33.18
C GLY A 228 1.45 15.98 -33.42
N GLY A 229 2.56 15.88 -32.68
CA GLY A 229 3.75 16.70 -32.86
C GLY A 229 4.84 15.99 -33.68
N THR A 230 5.63 16.77 -34.41
CA THR A 230 6.78 16.27 -35.19
C THR A 230 8.14 16.57 -34.53
N ASN A 231 8.16 17.48 -33.56
CA ASN A 231 9.40 17.91 -32.90
C ASN A 231 9.83 16.91 -31.83
N PRO A 232 11.04 16.34 -31.92
CA PRO A 232 11.58 15.49 -30.87
C PRO A 232 11.94 16.32 -29.64
N ILE A 233 11.60 15.81 -28.46
CA ILE A 233 11.86 16.38 -27.15
C ILE A 233 12.86 15.46 -26.45
N THR A 234 14.00 16.02 -26.03
CA THR A 234 15.01 15.28 -25.25
C THR A 234 14.79 15.54 -23.78
N VAL A 235 14.80 14.48 -22.96
CA VAL A 235 14.65 14.56 -21.50
C VAL A 235 15.62 13.62 -20.81
N ASP A 236 16.19 14.04 -19.68
CA ASP A 236 17.07 13.21 -18.87
C ASP A 236 16.29 12.63 -17.68
N VAL A 237 15.76 11.41 -17.83
CA VAL A 237 14.89 10.77 -16.82
C VAL A 237 15.44 9.41 -16.38
N ARG A 238 15.45 9.12 -15.09
CA ARG A 238 15.71 7.76 -14.60
C ARG A 238 14.43 6.91 -14.66
N PHE A 239 14.53 5.67 -15.09
CA PHE A 239 13.39 4.76 -15.16
C PHE A 239 13.36 3.76 -14.00
N ILE A 240 12.18 3.60 -13.41
CA ILE A 240 11.83 2.48 -12.53
C ILE A 240 10.52 1.90 -13.08
N ALA A 241 10.47 0.60 -13.30
CA ALA A 241 9.25 -0.09 -13.74
C ALA A 241 8.85 -1.13 -12.70
N ALA A 242 7.55 -1.40 -12.56
CA ALA A 242 7.02 -2.43 -11.69
C ALA A 242 5.99 -3.29 -12.40
N THR A 243 5.89 -4.56 -12.01
CA THR A 243 4.82 -5.45 -12.46
C THR A 243 4.61 -6.61 -11.49
N ASN A 244 3.37 -7.11 -11.44
CA ASN A 244 3.03 -8.38 -10.82
C ASN A 244 2.99 -9.57 -11.80
N ARG A 245 3.13 -9.33 -13.12
CA ARG A 245 3.03 -10.38 -14.15
C ARG A 245 4.40 -10.91 -14.57
N PRO A 246 4.48 -12.19 -14.96
CA PRO A 246 5.73 -12.79 -15.45
C PRO A 246 6.06 -12.31 -16.88
N LEU A 247 6.84 -11.23 -17.02
CA LEU A 247 7.19 -10.63 -18.31
C LEU A 247 7.84 -11.62 -19.30
N GLU A 248 8.70 -12.52 -18.83
CA GLU A 248 9.35 -13.53 -19.68
C GLU A 248 8.32 -14.41 -20.41
N SER A 249 7.25 -14.81 -19.72
CA SER A 249 6.17 -15.60 -20.31
C SER A 249 5.38 -14.78 -21.34
N MET A 250 5.20 -13.48 -21.08
CA MET A 250 4.52 -12.56 -22.01
C MET A 250 5.35 -12.30 -23.26
N VAL A 251 6.68 -12.29 -23.15
CA VAL A 251 7.60 -12.23 -24.29
C VAL A 251 7.45 -13.48 -25.15
N ARG A 252 7.46 -14.68 -24.56
CA ARG A 252 7.24 -15.95 -25.29
C ARG A 252 5.86 -15.96 -25.98
N ALA A 253 4.85 -15.38 -25.35
CA ALA A 253 3.50 -15.23 -25.91
C ALA A 253 3.34 -14.04 -26.88
N ARG A 254 4.41 -13.30 -27.22
CA ARG A 254 4.39 -12.11 -28.08
C ARG A 254 3.45 -10.99 -27.60
N ARG A 255 3.13 -10.95 -26.30
CA ARG A 255 2.33 -9.90 -25.64
C ARG A 255 3.20 -8.79 -25.06
N PHE A 256 4.51 -9.02 -24.98
CA PHE A 256 5.49 -8.04 -24.56
C PHE A 256 6.71 -8.13 -25.49
N ARG A 257 7.28 -7.00 -25.90
CA ARG A 257 8.43 -7.00 -26.79
C ARG A 257 9.70 -7.42 -26.06
N GLU A 258 10.46 -8.29 -26.69
CA GLU A 258 11.72 -8.81 -26.17
C GLU A 258 12.78 -7.71 -25.97
N ASP A 259 12.90 -6.80 -26.94
CA ASP A 259 13.85 -5.67 -26.90
C ASP A 259 13.58 -4.71 -25.72
N LEU A 260 12.31 -4.41 -25.44
CA LEU A 260 11.89 -3.63 -24.28
C LEU A 260 12.18 -4.36 -22.97
N PHE A 261 11.90 -5.66 -22.90
CA PHE A 261 12.16 -6.46 -21.70
C PHE A 261 13.62 -6.39 -21.29
N TYR A 262 14.56 -6.63 -22.20
CA TYR A 262 16.00 -6.56 -21.87
C TYR A 262 16.46 -5.14 -21.49
N ARG A 263 15.82 -4.09 -22.03
CA ARG A 263 16.15 -2.70 -21.67
C ARG A 263 15.61 -2.27 -20.30
N LEU A 264 14.50 -2.86 -19.87
CA LEU A 264 13.93 -2.66 -18.53
C LEU A 264 14.62 -3.52 -17.48
N ASN A 265 14.94 -4.77 -17.81
CA ASN A 265 15.51 -5.76 -16.90
C ASN A 265 17.04 -5.62 -16.75
N VAL A 266 17.51 -4.41 -16.45
CA VAL A 266 18.94 -4.16 -16.16
C VAL A 266 19.27 -4.55 -14.73
N VAL A 267 18.45 -4.12 -13.77
CA VAL A 267 18.50 -4.59 -12.38
C VAL A 267 17.10 -4.97 -11.93
N ALA A 268 16.88 -6.25 -11.63
CA ALA A 268 15.64 -6.74 -11.06
C ALA A 268 15.70 -6.77 -9.54
N ILE A 269 14.64 -6.30 -8.88
CA ILE A 269 14.43 -6.43 -7.44
C ILE A 269 13.08 -7.09 -7.22
N THR A 270 13.09 -8.27 -6.60
CA THR A 270 11.86 -9.00 -6.25
C THR A 270 11.47 -8.66 -4.82
N VAL A 271 10.28 -8.09 -4.65
CA VAL A 271 9.71 -7.74 -3.34
C VAL A 271 8.91 -8.94 -2.83
N PRO A 272 9.27 -9.51 -1.66
CA PRO A 272 8.60 -10.69 -1.14
C PRO A 272 7.16 -10.36 -0.69
N PRO A 273 6.23 -11.31 -0.83
CA PRO A 273 4.86 -11.17 -0.34
C PRO A 273 4.83 -11.17 1.19
N LEU A 274 3.79 -10.56 1.77
CA LEU A 274 3.66 -10.34 3.21
C LEU A 274 3.67 -11.66 4.01
N ARG A 275 3.16 -12.75 3.43
CA ARG A 275 3.16 -14.09 4.04
C ARG A 275 4.56 -14.66 4.30
N GLU A 276 5.57 -14.23 3.54
CA GLU A 276 6.95 -14.69 3.68
C GLU A 276 7.73 -13.80 4.68
N ARG A 277 7.27 -12.55 4.89
CA ARG A 277 7.84 -11.57 5.84
C ARG A 277 6.92 -11.24 7.02
N ARG A 278 6.37 -12.26 7.67
CA ARG A 278 5.40 -12.09 8.78
C ARG A 278 5.96 -11.29 9.96
N GLY A 279 7.29 -11.22 10.11
CA GLY A 279 7.96 -10.40 11.11
C GLY A 279 7.68 -8.90 10.97
N ASP A 280 7.31 -8.43 9.77
CA ASP A 280 7.04 -7.03 9.49
C ASP A 280 5.62 -6.60 9.88
N ILE A 281 4.68 -7.54 10.03
CA ILE A 281 3.26 -7.25 10.26
C ILE A 281 3.01 -6.33 11.47
N PRO A 282 3.61 -6.54 12.67
CA PRO A 282 3.39 -5.64 13.80
C PRO A 282 3.83 -4.20 13.53
N LEU A 283 4.98 -4.06 12.88
CA LEU A 283 5.59 -2.77 12.61
C LEU A 283 4.84 -2.02 11.49
N LEU A 284 4.43 -2.75 10.44
CA LEU A 284 3.55 -2.24 9.39
C LEU A 284 2.20 -1.80 9.96
N SER A 285 1.60 -2.61 10.83
CA SER A 285 0.29 -2.31 11.44
C SER A 285 0.34 -1.03 12.26
N GLN A 286 1.35 -0.89 13.13
CA GLN A 286 1.53 0.31 13.95
C GLN A 286 1.68 1.56 13.08
N ARG A 287 2.46 1.47 11.99
CA ARG A 287 2.67 2.61 11.11
C ARG A 287 1.43 2.99 10.31
N ILE A 288 0.71 2.01 9.76
CA ILE A 288 -0.55 2.25 9.04
C ILE A 288 -1.53 2.95 9.97
N LEU A 289 -1.70 2.45 11.20
CA LEU A 289 -2.60 3.09 12.18
C LEU A 289 -2.16 4.49 12.58
N THR A 290 -0.85 4.74 12.63
CA THR A 290 -0.32 6.09 12.92
C THR A 290 -0.61 7.05 11.76
N ALA A 291 -0.46 6.60 10.52
CA ALA A 291 -0.77 7.39 9.33
C ALA A 291 -2.27 7.69 9.21
N LEU A 292 -3.13 6.70 9.44
CA LEU A 292 -4.59 6.86 9.47
C LEU A 292 -5.02 7.81 10.58
N ALA A 293 -4.48 7.66 11.78
CA ALA A 293 -4.81 8.54 12.90
C ALA A 293 -4.43 10.01 12.61
N HIS A 294 -3.25 10.25 12.03
CA HIS A 294 -2.84 11.60 11.63
C HIS A 294 -3.74 12.19 10.53
N ARG A 295 -4.20 11.37 9.57
CA ARG A 295 -5.15 11.79 8.52
C ARG A 295 -6.48 12.24 9.13
N ASP A 296 -6.95 11.53 10.14
CA ASP A 296 -8.27 11.73 10.73
C ASP A 296 -8.24 12.65 11.97
N GLY A 297 -7.07 13.22 12.31
CA GLY A 297 -6.89 14.11 13.47
C GLY A 297 -7.07 13.40 14.83
N ALA A 298 -6.88 12.08 14.87
CA ALA A 298 -7.09 11.23 16.03
C ALA A 298 -5.77 10.75 16.66
N ALA A 299 -5.84 10.24 17.89
CA ALA A 299 -4.70 9.57 18.51
C ALA A 299 -4.47 8.17 17.90
N PRO A 300 -3.21 7.75 17.66
CA PRO A 300 -2.92 6.43 17.12
C PRO A 300 -3.35 5.33 18.09
N ARG A 301 -4.18 4.40 17.59
CA ARG A 301 -4.62 3.22 18.36
C ARG A 301 -3.56 2.13 18.34
N ARG A 302 -3.51 1.36 19.42
CA ARG A 302 -2.67 0.15 19.50
C ARG A 302 -3.46 -1.06 19.03
N VAL A 303 -2.74 -2.12 18.68
CA VAL A 303 -3.33 -3.43 18.35
C VAL A 303 -3.03 -4.36 19.51
N CYS A 304 -4.05 -5.00 20.06
CA CYS A 304 -3.85 -5.91 21.19
C CYS A 304 -3.05 -7.15 20.76
N PRO A 305 -2.41 -7.87 21.71
CA PRO A 305 -1.61 -9.05 21.37
C PRO A 305 -2.37 -10.15 20.62
N GLU A 306 -3.65 -10.37 20.94
CA GLU A 306 -4.52 -11.35 20.29
C GLU A 306 -4.83 -10.97 18.84
N ALA A 307 -5.14 -9.69 18.63
CA ALA A 307 -5.32 -9.10 17.31
C ALA A 307 -4.06 -9.23 16.45
N LEU A 308 -2.87 -8.94 17.01
CA LEU A 308 -1.59 -9.14 16.33
C LEU A 308 -1.33 -10.61 15.98
N ALA A 309 -1.70 -11.55 16.86
CA ALA A 309 -1.57 -12.98 16.57
C ALA A 309 -2.48 -13.39 15.40
N LYS A 310 -3.72 -12.89 15.37
CA LYS A 310 -4.66 -13.08 14.26
C LYS A 310 -4.10 -12.52 12.94
N LEU A 311 -3.56 -11.30 12.95
CA LEU A 311 -2.92 -10.69 11.77
C LEU A 311 -1.71 -11.51 11.27
N LYS A 312 -0.90 -12.08 12.17
CA LYS A 312 0.25 -12.92 11.79
C LYS A 312 -0.15 -14.30 11.25
N GLY A 313 -1.30 -14.82 11.65
CA GLY A 313 -1.82 -16.12 11.23
C GLY A 313 -2.33 -16.13 9.79
N TYR A 314 -2.80 -14.98 9.30
CA TYR A 314 -3.43 -14.85 7.98
C TYR A 314 -2.42 -14.82 6.82
N ALA A 315 -2.86 -15.30 5.65
CA ALA A 315 -2.01 -15.46 4.46
C ALA A 315 -1.82 -14.17 3.65
N TRP A 316 -2.66 -13.14 3.85
CA TRP A 316 -2.57 -11.84 3.16
C TRP A 316 -2.47 -11.94 1.62
N PRO A 317 -3.47 -12.52 0.92
CA PRO A 317 -3.48 -12.59 -0.54
C PRO A 317 -3.38 -11.21 -1.24
N GLY A 318 -3.87 -10.14 -0.61
CA GLY A 318 -3.72 -8.75 -1.08
C GLY A 318 -2.56 -7.99 -0.41
N ASN A 319 -1.68 -8.68 0.32
CA ASN A 319 -0.46 -8.16 0.92
C ASN A 319 -0.70 -6.91 1.80
N VAL A 320 0.15 -5.89 1.70
CA VAL A 320 0.11 -4.68 2.54
C VAL A 320 -1.14 -3.85 2.26
N ARG A 321 -1.64 -3.84 1.02
CA ARG A 321 -2.87 -3.12 0.66
C ARG A 321 -4.10 -3.73 1.35
N GLU A 322 -4.17 -5.05 1.45
CA GLU A 322 -5.23 -5.71 2.21
C GLU A 322 -5.09 -5.44 3.72
N LEU A 323 -3.87 -5.48 4.26
CA LEU A 323 -3.60 -5.12 5.65
C LEU A 323 -4.07 -3.70 5.97
N GLU A 324 -3.79 -2.74 5.10
CA GLU A 324 -4.25 -1.35 5.23
C GLU A 324 -5.77 -1.26 5.27
N ASN A 325 -6.47 -1.91 4.33
CA ASN A 325 -7.93 -1.94 4.29
C ASN A 325 -8.55 -2.64 5.53
N VAL A 326 -7.92 -3.69 6.04
CA VAL A 326 -8.38 -4.38 7.27
C VAL A 326 -8.22 -3.47 8.47
N LEU A 327 -7.09 -2.79 8.61
CA LEU A 327 -6.82 -1.88 9.73
C LEU A 327 -7.66 -0.60 9.67
N GLU A 328 -7.90 -0.04 8.48
CA GLU A 328 -8.79 1.11 8.31
C GLU A 328 -10.23 0.75 8.72
N ARG A 329 -10.73 -0.43 8.32
CA ARG A 329 -12.04 -0.92 8.78
C ARG A 329 -12.07 -1.15 10.28
N ALA A 330 -11.04 -1.78 10.85
CA ALA A 330 -10.96 -2.01 12.29
C ALA A 330 -10.94 -0.70 13.08
N LEU A 331 -10.31 0.36 12.56
CA LEU A 331 -10.30 1.69 13.17
C LEU A 331 -11.71 2.32 13.21
N ILE A 332 -12.53 2.09 12.17
CA ILE A 332 -13.90 2.59 12.08
C ILE A 332 -14.84 1.84 13.04
N VAL A 333 -14.70 0.51 13.12
CA VAL A 333 -15.59 -0.36 13.90
C VAL A 333 -15.26 -0.32 15.39
N SER A 334 -13.97 -0.21 15.74
CA SER A 334 -13.56 -0.23 17.15
C SER A 334 -14.15 0.98 17.90
N ALA A 335 -14.86 0.71 18.99
CA ALA A 335 -15.20 1.73 19.97
C ALA A 335 -13.91 2.26 20.65
N HIS A 336 -13.91 3.51 21.11
CA HIS A 336 -12.71 4.20 21.65
C HIS A 336 -11.79 3.28 22.47
N GLY A 337 -10.54 3.06 22.00
CA GLY A 337 -9.60 2.17 22.70
C GLY A 337 -8.55 1.50 21.80
N GLU A 338 -8.14 0.30 22.20
CA GLU A 338 -7.23 -0.59 21.45
C GLU A 338 -8.01 -1.42 20.42
N ILE A 339 -7.38 -1.77 19.29
CA ILE A 339 -7.96 -2.66 18.28
C ILE A 339 -7.88 -4.10 18.79
N THR A 340 -9.04 -4.73 18.95
CA THR A 340 -9.18 -6.10 19.45
C THR A 340 -9.25 -7.12 18.31
N ALA A 341 -9.19 -8.42 18.64
CA ALA A 341 -9.25 -9.48 17.63
C ALA A 341 -10.63 -9.53 16.92
N ASP A 342 -11.69 -9.12 17.63
CA ASP A 342 -13.05 -9.06 17.11
C ASP A 342 -13.25 -7.90 16.11
N ASP A 343 -12.47 -6.84 16.24
CA ASP A 343 -12.50 -5.70 15.29
C ASP A 343 -11.84 -6.05 13.95
N ILE A 344 -11.03 -7.11 13.90
CA ILE A 344 -10.33 -7.56 12.70
C ILE A 344 -11.21 -8.54 11.94
N MET A 345 -11.78 -8.05 10.83
CA MET A 345 -12.57 -8.86 9.90
C MET A 345 -11.71 -9.30 8.70
N LEU A 346 -11.23 -10.54 8.73
CA LEU A 346 -10.48 -11.14 7.61
C LEU A 346 -11.45 -11.79 6.60
N ALA A 347 -10.98 -12.04 5.37
CA ALA A 347 -11.82 -12.68 4.35
C ALA A 347 -12.22 -14.12 4.74
N GLU A 348 -11.41 -14.79 5.57
CA GLU A 348 -11.74 -16.11 6.17
C GLU A 348 -12.83 -16.02 7.25
N ASP A 349 -13.04 -14.84 7.85
CA ASP A 349 -14.12 -14.58 8.82
C ASP A 349 -15.44 -14.16 8.16
N ALA A 350 -15.44 -13.93 6.84
CA ALA A 350 -16.69 -13.82 6.12
C ALA A 350 -17.44 -15.15 6.32
N PRO A 351 -18.71 -15.14 6.76
CA PRO A 351 -19.48 -16.38 6.78
C PRO A 351 -19.34 -16.95 5.38
N ALA A 352 -18.77 -18.14 5.27
CA ALA A 352 -18.66 -18.83 3.99
C ALA A 352 -20.05 -18.74 3.38
N ALA A 353 -20.20 -17.90 2.34
CA ALA A 353 -21.34 -18.02 1.46
C ALA A 353 -21.32 -19.51 1.09
N GLU A 354 -22.40 -20.17 1.50
CA GLU A 354 -22.52 -21.62 1.61
C GLU A 354 -21.67 -22.32 0.54
N GLY A 355 -20.85 -23.28 0.98
CA GLY A 355 -20.03 -24.10 0.10
C GLY A 355 -20.82 -24.61 -1.11
N PRO A 356 -20.13 -25.06 -2.18
CA PRO A 356 -20.71 -25.31 -3.50
C PRO A 356 -22.10 -25.90 -3.36
N CYS A 357 -23.10 -25.15 -3.85
CA CYS A 357 -24.50 -25.52 -3.85
C CYS A 357 -24.58 -27.03 -4.12
N PRO A 358 -25.10 -27.84 -3.18
CA PRO A 358 -25.14 -29.28 -3.36
C PRO A 358 -25.76 -29.55 -4.73
N PRO A 359 -25.25 -30.55 -5.49
CA PRO A 359 -25.72 -30.82 -6.85
C PRO A 359 -27.24 -30.83 -6.83
N ILE A 360 -27.91 -30.20 -7.82
CA ILE A 360 -29.37 -30.05 -7.85
C ILE A 360 -30.00 -31.43 -7.62
N GLN A 361 -30.33 -31.72 -6.37
CA GLN A 361 -30.88 -32.99 -5.94
C GLN A 361 -32.35 -32.94 -6.30
N SER A 362 -32.86 -34.03 -6.84
CA SER A 362 -34.29 -34.14 -7.04
C SER A 362 -34.99 -33.99 -5.68
N LEU A 363 -36.19 -33.39 -5.66
CA LEU A 363 -37.01 -33.29 -4.44
C LEU A 363 -37.13 -34.64 -3.72
N ARG A 364 -37.11 -35.74 -4.47
CA ARG A 364 -37.13 -37.11 -3.96
C ARG A 364 -35.86 -37.49 -3.20
N GLU A 365 -34.68 -37.13 -3.69
CA GLU A 365 -33.40 -37.42 -3.03
C GLU A 365 -33.23 -36.61 -1.75
N MET A 366 -33.62 -35.33 -1.78
CA MET A 366 -33.63 -34.49 -0.57
C MET A 366 -34.59 -35.05 0.48
N GLU A 367 -35.78 -35.50 0.05
CA GLU A 367 -36.77 -36.11 0.95
C GLU A 367 -36.23 -37.40 1.59
N ILE A 368 -35.60 -38.29 0.81
CA ILE A 368 -35.02 -39.54 1.34
C ILE A 368 -33.91 -39.24 2.35
N ALA A 369 -32.98 -38.35 2.00
CA ALA A 369 -31.86 -37.98 2.88
C ALA A 369 -32.34 -37.26 4.16
N HIS A 370 -33.41 -36.49 4.07
CA HIS A 370 -34.00 -35.82 5.22
C HIS A 370 -34.71 -36.81 6.15
N ILE A 371 -35.54 -37.72 5.61
CA ILE A 371 -36.21 -38.78 6.38
C ILE A 371 -35.18 -39.67 7.08
N GLN A 372 -34.09 -40.06 6.39
CA GLN A 372 -33.02 -40.85 7.00
C GLN A 372 -32.33 -40.12 8.15
N ARG A 373 -32.01 -38.83 8.00
CA ARG A 373 -31.43 -38.02 9.07
C ARG A 373 -32.34 -37.93 10.29
N VAL A 374 -33.64 -37.68 10.08
CA VAL A 374 -34.58 -37.55 11.20
C VAL A 374 -34.78 -38.90 11.90
N VAL A 375 -34.89 -40.01 11.17
CA VAL A 375 -35.04 -41.34 11.76
C VAL A 375 -33.78 -41.79 12.51
N ALA A 376 -32.59 -41.41 12.03
CA ALA A 376 -31.33 -41.64 12.74
C ALA A 376 -31.23 -40.79 14.02
N ALA A 377 -31.65 -39.52 13.95
CA ALA A 377 -31.64 -38.61 15.10
C ALA A 377 -32.66 -39.00 16.19
N THR A 378 -33.70 -39.76 15.85
CA THR A 378 -34.70 -40.26 16.80
C THR A 378 -34.48 -41.72 17.20
N ASP A 379 -33.30 -42.29 16.94
CA ASP A 379 -32.93 -43.68 17.26
C ASP A 379 -33.96 -44.72 16.77
N GLY A 380 -34.60 -44.46 15.63
CA GLY A 380 -35.61 -45.35 15.05
C GLY A 380 -37.00 -45.28 15.72
N ASN A 381 -37.26 -44.27 16.56
CA ASN A 381 -38.61 -44.01 17.04
C ASN A 381 -39.46 -43.35 15.95
N GLU A 382 -40.28 -44.17 15.28
CA GLU A 382 -41.15 -43.77 14.16
C GLU A 382 -42.18 -42.70 14.54
N SER A 383 -42.71 -42.73 15.77
CA SER A 383 -43.71 -41.76 16.22
C SER A 383 -43.11 -40.36 16.38
N GLU A 384 -41.89 -40.30 16.94
CA GLU A 384 -41.18 -39.05 17.17
C GLU A 384 -40.59 -38.49 15.86
N ALA A 385 -40.11 -39.37 14.97
CA ALA A 385 -39.68 -38.99 13.63
C ALA A 385 -40.82 -38.38 12.79
N ALA A 386 -42.03 -38.94 12.89
CA ALA A 386 -43.21 -38.41 12.19
C ALA A 386 -43.60 -37.01 12.69
N ARG A 387 -43.50 -36.79 14.01
CA ARG A 387 -43.74 -35.48 14.65
C ARG A 387 -42.73 -34.43 14.19
N LEU A 388 -41.45 -34.77 14.17
CA LEU A 388 -40.37 -33.89 13.70
C LEU A 388 -40.45 -33.56 12.21
N LEU A 389 -40.90 -34.53 11.39
CA LEU A 389 -41.13 -34.33 9.96
C LEU A 389 -42.45 -33.62 9.65
N GLY A 390 -43.33 -33.39 10.65
CA GLY A 390 -44.63 -32.74 10.44
C GLY A 390 -45.61 -33.56 9.58
N ILE A 391 -45.45 -34.89 9.53
CA ILE A 391 -46.30 -35.78 8.72
C ILE A 391 -46.99 -36.82 9.58
N HIS A 392 -48.13 -37.33 9.10
CA HIS A 392 -48.84 -38.42 9.77
C HIS A 392 -47.97 -39.69 9.82
N ARG A 393 -48.06 -40.45 10.91
CA ARG A 393 -47.27 -41.68 11.14
C ARG A 393 -47.40 -42.69 10.00
N ASP A 394 -48.61 -42.88 9.47
CA ASP A 394 -48.86 -43.79 8.34
C ASP A 394 -48.22 -43.32 7.03
N THR A 395 -48.10 -42.00 6.86
CA THR A 395 -47.41 -41.40 5.70
C THR A 395 -45.90 -41.63 5.80
N LEU A 396 -45.33 -41.52 6.99
CA LEU A 396 -43.94 -41.88 7.23
C LEU A 396 -43.70 -43.38 6.99
N TYR A 397 -44.56 -44.26 7.52
CA TYR A 397 -44.46 -45.71 7.34
C TYR A 397 -44.45 -46.13 5.86
N ARG A 398 -45.36 -45.55 5.07
CA ARG A 398 -45.46 -45.76 3.62
C ARG A 398 -44.22 -45.25 2.88
N LYS A 399 -43.64 -44.11 3.29
CA LYS A 399 -42.40 -43.57 2.71
C LYS A 399 -41.19 -44.43 3.06
N LEU A 400 -41.07 -44.91 4.31
CA LEU A 400 -39.99 -45.79 4.74
C LEU A 400 -39.97 -47.11 3.95
N ARG A 401 -41.14 -47.72 3.73
CA ARG A 401 -41.27 -48.92 2.87
C ARG A 401 -40.97 -48.63 1.40
N ARG A 402 -41.46 -47.50 0.87
CA ARG A 402 -41.23 -47.11 -0.54
C ARG A 402 -39.75 -46.83 -0.84
N TYR A 403 -39.00 -46.40 0.16
CA TYR A 403 -37.58 -46.04 0.04
C TYR A 403 -36.62 -47.09 0.65
N ASN A 404 -37.11 -48.26 1.08
CA ASN A 404 -36.32 -49.34 1.69
C ASN A 404 -35.42 -48.90 2.86
N ILE A 405 -35.88 -47.94 3.67
CA ILE A 405 -35.12 -47.44 4.82
C ILE A 405 -35.30 -48.40 5.99
N SER A 406 -34.23 -49.09 6.39
CA SER A 406 -34.24 -50.06 7.49
C SER A 406 -34.15 -49.37 8.85
N VAL A 407 -35.20 -49.48 9.66
CA VAL A 407 -35.21 -48.96 11.04
C VAL A 407 -34.72 -50.07 11.98
N ARG A 408 -33.49 -49.97 12.50
CA ARG A 408 -33.01 -50.86 13.57
C ARG A 408 -33.57 -50.38 14.91
N ARG A 409 -34.53 -51.13 15.47
CA ARG A 409 -34.94 -50.94 16.88
C ARG A 409 -33.91 -51.64 17.77
N GLN A 410 -33.25 -50.89 18.66
CA GLN A 410 -32.55 -51.52 19.78
C GLN A 410 -33.62 -51.95 20.80
N ASN A 411 -33.72 -53.25 21.06
CA ASN A 411 -34.69 -53.83 22.00
C ASN A 411 -34.46 -53.29 23.42
N THR A 412 -35.53 -52.79 24.02
CA THR A 412 -35.65 -52.48 25.45
C THR A 412 -35.51 -53.75 26.30
N THR A 413 -34.70 -53.66 27.34
CA THR A 413 -34.39 -54.65 28.38
C THR A 413 -35.66 -55.19 29.08
N PRO A 414 -35.75 -56.49 29.43
CA PRO A 414 -36.90 -57.02 30.17
C PRO A 414 -36.86 -56.61 31.65
N ARG A 415 -38.02 -56.21 32.18
CA ARG A 415 -38.24 -55.89 33.61
C ARG A 415 -38.01 -57.14 34.47
N MET A 416 -37.11 -57.05 35.45
CA MET A 416 -37.01 -58.02 36.55
C MET A 416 -38.21 -57.88 37.50
N SER A 417 -38.78 -59.01 37.91
CA SER A 417 -39.70 -59.15 39.05
C SER A 417 -38.92 -59.58 40.29
#